data_AF-A0AAW2VP03-F1
#
_entry.id   AF-A0AAW2VP03-F1
#
_cell.length_a   1.000
_cell.length_b   1.000
_cell.length_c   1.000
_cell.angle_alpha   90.00
_cell.angle_beta   90.00
_cell.angle_gamma   90.00
#
_symmetry.space_group_name_H-M   'P 1'
#
loop_
_entity.id
_entity.type
_entity.pdbx_description
1 polymer ?
#
loop_
_entity_poly.entity_id
_entity_poly.type
_entity_poly.pdbx_seq_one_letter_code
_entity_poly.pdbx_strand_id
1 'polypeptide(L)' 'MAHPLAQGSGAGIVLTTPQGDDMEFAVKFEFNASNNEAEYEALILGMRLAQDAGVSHLLAYSDYQLIVKQVNRSTS' A
#
# COMPACT_ATOMS: atom_id res chain seq x y z
N MET A 1 -30.32 -5.01 20.16
CA MET A 1 -29.44 -5.73 19.21
C MET A 1 -28.35 -4.76 18.80
N ALA A 2 -27.09 -5.04 19.14
CA ALA A 2 -25.98 -4.19 18.70
C ALA A 2 -25.73 -4.46 17.22
N HIS A 3 -25.80 -3.42 16.38
CA HIS A 3 -25.23 -3.48 15.04
C HIS A 3 -23.76 -3.89 15.17
N PRO A 4 -23.28 -4.91 14.45
CA PRO A 4 -21.85 -5.14 14.38
C PRO A 4 -21.24 -3.88 13.76
N LEU A 5 -20.28 -3.27 14.46
CA LEU A 5 -19.46 -2.21 13.90
C LEU A 5 -18.94 -2.74 12.57
N ALA A 6 -19.34 -2.13 11.46
CA ALA A 6 -18.75 -2.44 10.17
C ALA A 6 -17.25 -2.11 10.31
N GLN A 7 -16.45 -3.15 10.54
CA GLN A 7 -15.01 -3.05 10.68
C GLN A 7 -14.49 -2.75 9.28
N GLY A 8 -14.40 -1.46 8.94
CA GLY A 8 -13.95 -1.03 7.61
C GLY A 8 -12.50 -1.44 7.40
N SER A 9 -12.17 -1.85 6.18
CA SER A 9 -10.78 -2.09 5.78
C SER A 9 -10.14 -0.81 5.24
N GLY A 10 -8.81 -0.81 5.22
CA GLY A 10 -8.01 0.30 4.73
C GLY A 10 -6.54 -0.06 4.66
N ALA A 11 -5.73 0.91 4.27
CA ALA A 11 -4.29 0.80 4.18
C ALA A 11 -3.60 2.03 4.78
N GLY A 12 -2.46 1.80 5.42
CA GLY A 12 -1.50 2.85 5.75
C GLY A 12 -0.38 2.84 4.71
N ILE A 13 0.03 4.02 4.26
CA ILE A 13 1.12 4.21 3.30
C ILE A 13 2.09 5.22 3.91
N VAL A 14 3.38 4.90 3.88
CA VAL A 14 4.45 5.82 4.29
C VAL A 14 5.36 6.02 3.10
N LEU A 15 5.57 7.29 2.71
CA LEU A 15 6.57 7.69 1.75
C LEU A 15 7.71 8.40 2.48
N THR A 16 8.88 7.78 2.49
CA THR A 16 10.08 8.34 3.11
C THR A 16 10.98 8.96 2.06
N THR A 17 11.38 10.22 2.24
CA THR A 17 12.34 10.89 1.38
C THR A 17 13.76 10.32 1.61
N PRO A 18 14.70 10.49 0.66
CA PRO A 18 16.10 10.13 0.89
C PRO A 18 16.75 10.84 2.10
N GLN A 19 16.18 11.96 2.55
CA GLN A 19 16.61 12.72 3.72
C GLN A 19 16.05 12.14 5.04
N GLY A 20 15.11 11.19 4.96
CA GLY A 20 14.46 10.56 6.10
C GLY A 20 13.17 11.25 6.54
N ASP A 21 12.61 12.14 5.73
CA ASP A 21 11.31 12.77 6.05
C ASP A 21 10.17 11.83 5.65
N ASP A 22 9.22 11.60 6.56
CA ASP A 22 8.08 10.73 6.34
C ASP A 22 6.81 11.50 5.97
N MET A 23 6.09 11.00 4.97
CA MET A 23 4.73 11.41 4.63
C MET A 23 3.79 10.22 4.81
N GLU A 24 2.88 10.32 5.76
CA GLU A 24 1.92 9.26 6.10
C GLU A 24 0.55 9.51 5.46
N PHE A 25 -0.02 8.47 4.86
CA PHE A 25 -1.35 8.49 4.27
C PHE A 25 -2.16 7.32 4.81
N ALA A 26 -3.42 7.59 5.17
CA ALA A 26 -4.38 6.57 5.56
C ALA A 26 -5.51 6.54 4.53
N VAL A 27 -5.75 5.38 3.94
CA VAL A 27 -6.81 5.16 2.96
C VAL A 27 -7.84 4.23 3.57
N LYS A 28 -9.10 4.65 3.55
CA LYS A 28 -10.23 3.79 3.91
C LYS A 28 -10.83 3.23 2.62
N PHE A 29 -11.03 1.92 2.57
CA PHE A 29 -11.67 1.29 1.43
C PHE A 29 -13.20 1.37 1.55
N GLU A 30 -13.86 1.55 0.41
CA GLU A 30 -15.33 1.51 0.30
C GLU A 30 -15.86 0.07 0.22
N PHE A 31 -14.96 -0.91 0.14
CA PHE A 31 -15.24 -2.34 0.16
C PHE A 31 -14.52 -3.01 1.33
N ASN A 32 -14.96 -4.20 1.71
CA ASN A 32 -14.24 -5.05 2.67
C ASN A 32 -13.12 -5.79 1.95
N ALA A 33 -11.87 -5.41 2.23
CA ALA A 33 -10.67 -6.04 1.72
C ALA A 33 -10.16 -7.10 2.71
N SER A 34 -9.70 -8.24 2.20
CA SER A 34 -8.79 -9.12 2.93
C SER A 34 -7.43 -8.43 3.16
N ASN A 35 -6.61 -8.94 4.08
CA ASN A 35 -5.28 -8.38 4.33
C ASN A 35 -4.42 -8.34 3.06
N ASN A 36 -4.47 -9.40 2.24
CA ASN A 36 -3.71 -9.44 1.00
C ASN A 36 -4.20 -8.36 0.02
N GLU A 37 -5.52 -8.22 -0.17
CA GLU A 37 -6.08 -7.16 -1.01
C GLU A 37 -5.69 -5.77 -0.50
N ALA A 38 -5.72 -5.56 0.82
CA ALA A 38 -5.31 -4.30 1.43
C ALA A 38 -3.84 -3.96 1.16
N GLU A 39 -2.93 -4.94 1.20
CA GLU A 39 -1.52 -4.74 0.88
C GLU A 39 -1.27 -4.46 -0.61
N TYR A 40 -1.96 -5.15 -1.51
CA TYR A 40 -1.88 -4.86 -2.95
C TYR A 40 -2.39 -3.45 -3.26
N GLU A 41 -3.52 -3.07 -2.68
CA GLU A 41 -4.06 -1.71 -2.84
C GLU A 41 -3.13 -0.66 -2.23
N ALA A 42 -2.54 -0.91 -1.06
CA ALA A 42 -1.55 -0.03 -0.45
C ALA A 42 -0.36 0.21 -1.39
N LEU A 43 0.16 -0.85 -2.00
CA LEU A 43 1.28 -0.77 -2.95
C LEU A 43 0.90 0.03 -4.20
N ILE A 44 -0.27 -0.26 -4.80
CA ILE A 44 -0.76 0.44 -6.00
C ILE A 44 -0.95 1.94 -5.72
N LEU A 45 -1.62 2.26 -4.62
CA LEU A 45 -1.87 3.65 -4.21
C LEU A 45 -0.57 4.37 -3.86
N GLY A 46 0.36 3.72 -3.17
CA GLY A 46 1.68 4.28 -2.87
C GLY A 46 2.49 4.60 -4.12
N MET A 47 2.49 3.71 -5.12
CA MET A 47 3.12 3.96 -6.43
C MET A 47 2.45 5.13 -7.16
N ARG A 48 1.11 5.23 -7.10
CA ARG A 48 0.38 6.33 -7.72
C ARG A 48 0.71 7.67 -7.07
N LEU A 49 0.73 7.73 -5.75
CA LEU A 49 1.13 8.92 -4.98
C LEU A 49 2.55 9.36 -5.33
N ALA A 50 3.49 8.43 -5.40
CA ALA A 50 4.86 8.72 -5.80
C ALA A 50 4.94 9.26 -7.23
N GLN A 51 4.20 8.66 -8.18
CA GLN A 51 4.12 9.14 -9.56
C GLN A 51 3.53 10.56 -9.64
N ASP A 52 2.42 10.81 -8.96
CA ASP A 52 1.76 12.12 -8.97
C ASP A 52 2.64 13.20 -8.29
N ALA A 53 3.52 12.80 -7.35
CA ALA A 53 4.55 13.66 -6.76
C ALA A 53 5.80 13.87 -7.65
N GLY A 54 5.85 13.27 -8.84
CA GLY A 54 6.97 13.42 -9.77
C GLY A 54 8.21 12.61 -9.40
N VAL A 55 8.07 11.57 -8.55
CA VAL A 55 9.17 10.67 -8.19
C VAL A 55 9.58 9.83 -9.40
N SER A 56 10.88 9.82 -9.71
CA SER A 56 11.44 9.07 -10.85
C SER A 56 11.90 7.67 -10.48
N HIS A 57 12.25 7.44 -9.21
CA HIS A 57 12.76 6.18 -8.70
C HIS A 57 12.11 5.89 -7.35
N LEU A 58 11.47 4.72 -7.24
CA LEU A 58 10.81 4.27 -6.02
C LEU A 58 11.40 2.93 -5.59
N LEU A 59 11.69 2.80 -4.30
CA LEU A 59 12.01 1.54 -3.66
C LEU A 59 10.84 1.15 -2.75
N ALA A 60 10.14 0.08 -3.10
CA ALA A 60 9.02 -0.42 -2.31
C ALA A 60 9.46 -1.60 -1.45
N TYR A 61 9.07 -1.58 -0.18
CA TYR A 61 9.30 -2.67 0.78
C TYR A 61 7.98 -3.37 1.06
N SER A 62 8.01 -4.70 1.11
CA SER A 62 6.85 -5.52 1.46
C SER A 62 7.32 -6.75 2.21
N ASP A 63 6.63 -7.08 3.29
CA ASP A 63 6.89 -8.29 4.07
C ASP A 63 6.38 -9.56 3.35
N TYR A 64 5.50 -9.38 2.35
CA TYR A 64 4.97 -10.47 1.55
C TYR A 64 5.88 -10.79 0.36
N GLN A 65 6.65 -11.88 0.50
CA GLN A 65 7.49 -12.41 -0.57
C GLN A 65 6.75 -12.66 -1.89
N LEU A 66 5.44 -12.95 -1.83
CA LEU A 66 4.62 -13.11 -3.03
C LEU A 66 4.56 -11.83 -3.87
N ILE A 67 4.27 -10.69 -3.22
CA ILE A 67 4.19 -9.38 -3.86
C ILE A 67 5.56 -9.04 -4.47
N VAL A 68 6.63 -9.22 -3.69
CA VAL A 68 8.01 -9.00 -4.15
C VAL A 68 8.33 -9.81 -5.41
N LYS A 69 7.96 -11.09 -5.45
CA LYS A 69 8.21 -11.96 -6.61
C LYS A 69 7.43 -11.54 -7.85
N GLN A 70 6.14 -11.20 -7.68
CA GLN A 70 5.28 -10.80 -8.79
C GLN A 70 5.69 -9.45 -9.39
N VAL A 71 5.98 -8.46 -8.54
CA VAL A 71 6.41 -7.12 -8.96
C VAL A 71 7.76 -7.17 -9.68
N ASN A 72 8.69 -7.97 -9.17
CA ASN A 72 10.00 -8.15 -9.79
C ASN A 72 10.00 -9.05 -11.04
N ARG A 73 8.81 -9.50 -11.51
CA ARG A 73 8.65 -10.41 -12.66
C ARG A 73 9.66 -11.58 -12.67
N SER A 74 9.96 -12.13 -11.50
CA SER A 74 10.82 -13.31 -11.41
C SER A 74 9.99 -14.53 -11.78
N THR A 75 9.76 -14.72 -13.08
CA THR A 75 9.33 -16.02 -13.62
C THR A 75 10.48 -17.00 -13.47
N SER A 76 10.20 -18.13 -12.83
CA SER A 76 11.12 -19.28 -12.72
C SER A 76 11.56 -19.80 -14.08
#